data_AF-A0A538J8B1-F1
#
_entry.id   AF-A0A538J8B1-F1
#
_cell.length_a   1.000
_cell.length_b   1.000
_cell.length_c   1.000
_cell.angle_alpha   90.00
_cell.angle_beta   90.00
_cell.angle_gamma   90.00
#
_symmetry.space_group_name_H-M   'P 1'
#
loop_
_entity.id
_entity.type
_entity.pdbx_description
1 polymer ?
#
loop_
_entity_poly.entity_id
_entity_poly.type
_entity_poly.pdbx_seq_one_letter_code
_entity_poly.pdbx_strand_id
1 'polypeptide(L)'
;EEALARELAEESGLRDFTLGPCIWTRTHWFTDMAGWAGQTERTYLVRTQAFEPAPEWTDAQLADEGIGAQRWFSRVELDQPGLTFAPRRLPALYSNLVEHGPPREPLDADV
;
A
#
# COMPACT_ATOMS: atom_id res chain seq x y z
N GLU A 1 -12.00 -8.84 1.84
CA GLU A 1 -12.56 -7.52 1.47
C GLU A 1 -12.83 -6.67 2.70
N GLU A 2 -13.51 -7.23 3.73
CA GLU A 2 -13.76 -6.52 5.00
C GLU A 2 -12.50 -5.97 5.68
N ALA A 3 -11.42 -6.76 5.75
CA ALA A 3 -10.15 -6.28 6.31
C ALA A 3 -9.61 -5.06 5.54
N LEU A 4 -9.60 -5.10 4.21
CA LEU A 4 -9.12 -3.99 3.38
C LEU A 4 -9.97 -2.72 3.58
N ALA A 5 -11.29 -2.86 3.66
CA ALA A 5 -12.17 -1.71 3.89
C ALA A 5 -11.96 -1.09 5.28
N ARG A 6 -11.78 -1.92 6.32
CA ARG A 6 -11.46 -1.47 7.67
C ARG A 6 -10.13 -0.70 7.70
N GLU A 7 -9.07 -1.27 7.12
CA GLU A 7 -7.72 -0.67 7.13
C GLU A 7 -7.70 0.67 6.39
N LEU A 8 -8.34 0.76 5.22
CA LEU A 8 -8.44 2.02 4.47
C LEU A 8 -9.17 3.11 5.27
N ALA A 9 -10.22 2.75 6.01
CA ALA A 9 -10.94 3.68 6.87
C ALA A 9 -10.09 4.09 8.09
N GLU A 10 -9.56 3.13 8.83
CA GLU A 10 -8.76 3.33 10.03
C GLU A 10 -7.51 4.17 9.76
N GLU A 11 -6.74 3.80 8.74
CA GLU A 11 -5.45 4.40 8.47
C GLU A 11 -5.54 5.62 7.57
N SER A 12 -6.45 5.67 6.59
CA SER A 12 -6.46 6.78 5.60
C SER A 12 -7.75 7.60 5.58
N GLY A 13 -8.81 7.15 6.26
CA GLY A 13 -10.14 7.75 6.21
C GLY A 13 -10.94 7.42 4.95
N LEU A 14 -10.45 6.54 4.08
CA LEU A 14 -11.10 6.22 2.82
C LEU A 14 -12.22 5.19 3.02
N ARG A 15 -13.46 5.59 2.76
CA ARG A 15 -14.65 4.72 2.84
C ARG A 15 -15.34 4.51 1.50
N ASP A 16 -15.36 5.51 0.63
CA ASP A 16 -16.05 5.47 -0.65
C ASP A 16 -15.10 5.08 -1.79
N PHE A 17 -15.07 3.79 -2.10
CA PHE A 17 -14.20 3.28 -3.16
C PHE A 17 -14.80 2.09 -3.91
N THR A 18 -14.27 1.86 -5.11
CA THR A 18 -14.52 0.65 -5.90
C THR A 18 -13.30 -0.27 -5.79
N LEU A 19 -13.50 -1.46 -5.21
CA LEU A 19 -12.46 -2.47 -5.13
C LEU A 19 -12.23 -3.10 -6.50
N GLY A 20 -11.00 -3.03 -6.98
CA GLY A 20 -10.53 -3.68 -8.19
C GLY A 20 -9.78 -5.00 -7.90
N PRO A 21 -9.06 -5.54 -8.89
CA PRO A 21 -8.38 -6.83 -8.74
C PRO A 21 -7.21 -6.76 -7.76
N CYS A 22 -6.82 -7.92 -7.24
CA CYS A 22 -5.49 -8.10 -6.66
C CYS A 22 -4.46 -7.96 -7.78
N ILE A 23 -3.56 -7.00 -7.67
CA ILE A 23 -2.56 -6.70 -8.71
C ILE A 23 -1.19 -7.24 -8.34
N TRP A 24 -0.85 -7.30 -7.05
CA TRP A 24 0.45 -7.79 -6.59
C TRP A 24 0.35 -8.66 -5.34
N THR A 25 1.29 -9.56 -5.18
CA THR A 25 1.53 -10.35 -3.97
C THR A 25 2.98 -10.21 -3.54
N ARG A 26 3.24 -10.33 -2.24
CA ARG A 26 4.60 -10.26 -1.70
C ARG A 26 4.71 -11.21 -0.51
N THR A 27 5.84 -11.89 -0.37
CA THR A 27 6.17 -12.63 0.86
C THR A 27 7.56 -12.24 1.27
N HIS A 28 7.72 -11.79 2.52
CA HIS A 28 9.00 -11.36 3.04
C HIS A 28 9.18 -11.86 4.48
N TRP A 29 10.42 -12.15 4.84
CA TRP A 29 10.78 -12.73 6.13
C TRP A 29 11.54 -11.71 6.96
N PHE A 30 11.21 -11.63 8.25
CA PHE A 30 11.84 -10.75 9.23
C PHE A 30 11.87 -11.43 10.59
N THR A 31 12.84 -11.02 11.42
CA THR A 31 13.11 -11.65 12.72
C THR A 31 12.84 -10.72 13.90
N ASP A 32 12.42 -9.50 13.63
CA ASP A 32 12.19 -8.43 14.60
C ASP A 32 10.78 -8.49 15.23
N MET A 33 9.89 -9.33 14.71
CA MET A 33 8.55 -9.54 15.26
C MET A 33 8.46 -10.87 16.00
N ALA A 34 8.36 -10.80 17.33
CA ALA A 34 8.27 -12.00 18.16
C ALA A 34 7.05 -12.86 17.80
N GLY A 35 7.26 -14.16 17.57
CA GLY A 35 6.20 -15.12 17.22
C GLY A 35 5.90 -15.21 15.73
N TRP A 36 6.52 -14.38 14.90
CA TRP A 36 6.34 -14.37 13.45
C TRP A 36 7.69 -14.43 12.74
N ALA A 37 7.74 -15.10 11.60
CA ALA A 37 8.97 -15.18 10.78
C ALA A 37 8.91 -14.27 9.55
N GLY A 38 7.76 -13.64 9.30
CA GLY A 38 7.52 -12.86 8.09
C GLY A 38 6.04 -12.59 7.85
N GLN A 39 5.76 -12.02 6.68
CA GLN A 39 4.42 -11.64 6.25
C GLN A 39 4.21 -12.00 4.78
N THR A 40 2.98 -12.41 4.45
CA THR A 40 2.48 -12.52 3.08
C THR A 40 1.41 -11.46 2.86
N GLU A 41 1.58 -10.66 1.81
CA GLU A 41 0.74 -9.51 1.47
C GLU A 41 0.01 -9.73 0.15
N ARG A 42 -1.15 -9.09 0.03
CA ARG A 42 -1.90 -8.93 -1.22
C ARG A 42 -2.23 -7.45 -1.41
N THR A 43 -1.83 -6.90 -2.55
CA THR A 43 -2.14 -5.51 -2.92
C THR A 43 -3.28 -5.47 -3.92
N TYR A 44 -4.32 -4.71 -3.61
CA TYR A 44 -5.49 -4.55 -4.46
C TYR A 44 -5.51 -3.15 -5.08
N LEU A 45 -5.93 -3.06 -6.34
CA LEU A 45 -6.17 -1.77 -6.98
C LEU A 45 -7.51 -1.21 -6.52
N VAL A 46 -7.50 -0.02 -5.92
CA VAL A 46 -8.70 0.65 -5.46
C VAL A 46 -8.94 1.93 -6.27
N ARG A 47 -10.17 2.14 -6.73
CA ARG A 47 -10.57 3.37 -7.42
C ARG A 47 -11.42 4.24 -6.50
N THR A 48 -11.05 5.50 -6.37
CA THR A 48 -11.70 6.49 -5.51
C THR A 48 -11.77 7.85 -6.20
N GLN A 49 -12.64 8.74 -5.71
CA GLN A 49 -12.50 10.17 -5.97
C GLN A 49 -11.24 10.70 -5.27
N ALA A 50 -10.73 11.85 -5.71
CA ALA A 50 -9.64 12.51 -5.01
C ALA A 50 -10.08 12.90 -3.58
N PHE A 51 -9.21 12.68 -2.61
CA PHE A 51 -9.41 13.04 -1.21
C PHE A 51 -8.07 13.38 -0.56
N GLU A 52 -8.10 14.10 0.56
CA GLU A 52 -6.92 14.26 1.42
C GLU A 52 -6.97 13.22 2.55
N PRO A 53 -5.90 12.45 2.79
CA PRO A 53 -5.88 11.46 3.88
C PRO A 53 -6.26 12.08 5.23
N ALA A 54 -7.26 11.48 5.87
CA ALA A 54 -7.78 11.90 7.16
C ALA A 54 -8.06 10.64 8.00
N PRO A 55 -7.01 10.04 8.60
CA PRO A 55 -7.11 8.79 9.35
C PRO A 55 -8.17 8.85 10.45
N GLU A 56 -8.85 7.73 10.73
CA GLU A 56 -9.70 7.62 11.91
C GLU A 56 -8.88 7.36 13.18
N TRP A 57 -7.74 6.68 13.03
CA TRP A 57 -6.79 6.49 14.10
C TRP A 57 -6.12 7.80 14.53
N THR A 58 -5.84 7.88 15.83
CA THR A 58 -5.07 8.97 16.40
C THR A 58 -3.60 8.86 16.00
N ASP A 59 -2.86 9.97 16.05
CA ASP A 59 -1.42 9.99 15.78
C ASP A 59 -0.64 8.96 16.62
N ALA A 60 -1.08 8.71 17.86
CA ALA A 60 -0.45 7.73 18.74
C ALA A 60 -0.66 6.28 18.26
N GLN A 61 -1.84 5.96 17.72
CA GLN A 61 -2.14 4.64 17.15
C GLN A 61 -1.38 4.44 15.83
N LEU A 62 -1.37 5.45 14.97
CA LEU A 62 -0.57 5.43 13.73
C LEU A 62 0.92 5.23 14.04
N ALA A 63 1.45 5.92 15.04
CA ALA A 63 2.85 5.78 15.44
C ALA A 63 3.19 4.38 15.99
N ASP A 64 2.24 3.71 16.68
CA ASP A 64 2.40 2.33 17.14
C ASP A 64 2.55 1.35 15.96
N GLU A 65 1.87 1.65 14.84
CA GLU A 65 1.98 0.94 13.56
C GLU A 65 3.13 1.46 12.68
N GLY A 66 3.98 2.34 13.21
CA GLY A 66 5.14 2.88 12.49
C GLY A 66 4.79 3.93 11.41
N ILE A 67 3.56 4.44 11.39
CA ILE A 67 3.09 5.47 10.45
C ILE A 67 3.32 6.86 11.06
N GLY A 68 4.32 7.57 10.55
CA GLY A 68 4.62 8.95 10.99
C GLY A 68 3.92 10.06 10.19
N ALA A 69 3.53 9.78 8.95
CA ALA A 69 2.84 10.73 8.07
C ALA A 69 2.19 10.00 6.89
N GLN A 70 1.18 10.64 6.30
CA GLN A 70 0.51 10.15 5.11
C GLN A 70 0.27 11.28 4.12
N ARG A 71 0.40 10.95 2.84
CA ARG A 71 0.15 11.87 1.73
C ARG A 71 0.04 11.09 0.43
N TRP A 72 -0.50 11.74 -0.58
CA TRP A 72 -0.38 11.26 -1.95
C TRP A 72 1.03 11.50 -2.50
N PHE A 73 1.49 10.55 -3.31
CA PHE A 73 2.72 10.67 -4.10
C PHE A 73 2.34 10.79 -5.58
N SER A 74 2.87 11.80 -6.24
CA SER A 74 2.84 11.89 -7.70
C SER A 74 3.78 10.87 -8.34
N ARG A 75 3.55 10.56 -9.62
CA ARG A 75 4.44 9.68 -10.38
C ARG A 75 5.90 10.16 -10.36
N VAL A 76 6.12 11.47 -10.44
CA VAL A 76 7.47 12.07 -10.44
C VAL A 76 8.16 11.88 -9.10
N GLU A 77 7.43 11.94 -7.99
CA GLU A 77 7.99 11.74 -6.66
C GLU A 77 8.45 10.30 -6.42
N LEU A 78 7.77 9.31 -7.00
CA LEU A 78 8.17 7.90 -6.86
C LEU A 78 9.58 7.62 -7.40
N ASP A 79 10.04 8.41 -8.38
CA ASP A 79 11.37 8.26 -8.98
C ASP A 79 12.43 9.15 -8.30
N GLN A 80 12.07 9.92 -7.26
CA GLN A 80 13.02 10.80 -6.59
C GLN A 80 14.03 10.03 -5.71
N PRO A 81 15.32 10.42 -5.75
CA PRO A 81 16.32 9.81 -4.89
C PRO A 81 16.06 10.13 -3.42
N GLY A 82 16.43 9.20 -2.54
CA GLY A 82 16.30 9.36 -1.09
C GLY A 82 14.99 8.82 -0.51
N LEU A 83 14.02 8.44 -1.35
CA LEU A 83 12.84 7.69 -0.92
C LEU A 83 13.10 6.19 -0.97
N THR A 84 12.59 5.50 0.03
CA THR A 84 12.61 4.04 0.14
C THR A 84 11.17 3.56 0.17
N PHE A 85 10.86 2.61 -0.70
CA PHE A 85 9.55 1.98 -0.77
C PHE A 85 9.63 0.51 -0.36
N ALA A 86 8.52 -0.02 0.12
CA ALA A 86 8.26 -1.44 0.29
C ALA A 86 6.97 -1.74 -0.49
N PRO A 87 7.02 -2.56 -1.55
CA PRO A 87 8.20 -3.20 -2.15
C PRO A 87 9.21 -2.19 -2.71
N ARG A 88 10.50 -2.56 -2.76
CA ARG A 88 11.56 -1.70 -3.32
C ARG A 88 11.32 -1.32 -4.77
N ARG A 89 10.62 -2.19 -5.50
CA ARG A 89 10.28 -2.04 -6.92
C ARG A 89 8.99 -1.26 -7.17
N LEU A 90 8.38 -0.65 -6.16
CA LEU A 90 7.12 0.10 -6.29
C LEU A 90 7.11 1.10 -7.47
N PRO A 91 8.15 1.92 -7.72
CA PRO A 91 8.13 2.86 -8.85
C PRO A 91 8.01 2.17 -10.22
N ALA A 92 8.70 1.05 -10.40
CA ALA A 92 8.64 0.25 -11.63
C ALA A 92 7.29 -0.47 -11.79
N LEU A 93 6.78 -1.06 -10.70
CA LEU A 93 5.46 -1.71 -10.67
C LEU A 93 4.34 -0.71 -10.98
N TYR A 94 4.39 0.48 -10.37
CA TYR A 94 3.43 1.56 -10.62
C TYR A 94 3.49 2.06 -12.06
N SER A 95 4.68 2.29 -12.61
CA SER A 95 4.82 2.71 -14.01
C SER A 95 4.24 1.68 -14.98
N ASN A 96 4.47 0.39 -14.75
CA ASN A 96 3.89 -0.69 -15.56
C ASN A 96 2.35 -0.72 -15.47
N LEU A 97 1.82 -0.56 -14.26
CA LEU A 97 0.38 -0.50 -14.01
C LEU A 97 -0.30 0.67 -14.74
N VAL A 98 0.33 1.85 -14.73
CA VAL A 98 -0.20 3.03 -15.43
C VAL A 98 -0.15 2.86 -16.95
N GLU A 99 0.92 2.27 -17.48
CA GLU A 99 1.13 2.12 -18.92
C GLU A 99 0.26 1.01 -19.54
N HIS A 100 0.13 -0.12 -18.85
CA HIS A 100 -0.50 -1.33 -19.40
C HIS A 100 -1.83 -1.70 -18.72
N GLY A 101 -2.19 -1.02 -17.64
CA GLY A 101 -3.33 -1.39 -16.80
C GLY A 101 -3.01 -2.54 -15.84
N PRO A 102 -4.03 -3.01 -15.08
CA PRO A 102 -3.84 -4.09 -14.12
C PRO A 102 -3.45 -5.41 -14.83
N PRO A 103 -2.53 -6.20 -14.25
CA PRO A 103 -2.15 -7.47 -14.82
C PRO A 103 -3.31 -8.48 -14.78
N ARG A 104 -3.29 -9.48 -15.67
CA ARG A 104 -4.31 -10.53 -15.71
C ARG A 104 -4.29 -11.44 -14.48
N GLU A 105 -3.10 -11.64 -13.91
CA GLU A 105 -2.86 -12.39 -12.68
C GLU A 105 -1.95 -11.55 -11.77
N PRO A 106 -2.06 -11.68 -10.43
CA PRO A 106 -1.21 -10.94 -9.52
C PRO A 106 0.28 -11.21 -9.79
N LEU A 107 1.08 -10.14 -9.85
CA LEU A 107 2.53 -10.27 -9.98
C LEU A 107 3.18 -10.39 -8.61
N ASP A 108 4.29 -11.13 -8.52
CA ASP A 108 5.16 -11.05 -7.36
C ASP A 108 5.86 -9.69 -7.34
N ALA A 109 5.60 -8.91 -6.29
CA ALA A 109 6.17 -7.59 -6.09
C ALA A 109 7.63 -7.64 -5.61
N ASP A 110 8.12 -8.83 -5.21
CA ASP A 110 9.42 -9.04 -4.59
C ASP A 110 9.55 -8.32 -3.23
N VAL A 111 10.68 -8.51 -2.54
CA VAL A 111 10.94 -7.93 -1.22
C VAL A 111 11.32 -6.45 -1.24
#